data_AF-A0A9P4GKD2-F1
#
_entry.id   AF-A0A9P4GKD2-F1
#
_cell.length_a   1.000
_cell.length_b   1.000
_cell.length_c   1.000
_cell.angle_alpha   90.00
_cell.angle_beta   90.00
_cell.angle_gamma   90.00
#
_symmetry.space_group_name_H-M   'P 1'
#
loop_
_entity.id
_entity.type
_entity.pdbx_description
1 polymer ?
#
loop_
_entity_poly.entity_id
_entity_poly.type
_entity_poly.pdbx_seq_one_letter_code
_entity_poly.pdbx_strand_id
1 'polypeptide(L)'
;MTPNLFLATQKVFSPHKWFKTSKSERSVRQTEYWEEGPVPGLYEYIPGRGKYLIATLKDIPAAAIESKDPEGGPVLPAASPQTKEYVQLENPIPIIYSRAVKRWFLDPDYKLRKKSGSIKNERGKRVEVGFFRTDDHGGIAWVQCWDEEGTFIPGPYQKWCIDVETKQFRHMRKRDDPNYIRSRNNSPDRDADSHSQDSMSTEIRSSRPGSTRNGPSLPSTRANSIRHMPSYSTSRPNSQRPSRQNSPKRNNSIPLEEAKASLRRMAREHEEAVAAAAAAGIRTNSKDRVERIERGRPTARVGS
;
A
#
# COMPACT_ATOMS: atom_id res chain seq x y z
N MET A 1 -46.04 -58.15 -10.37
CA MET A 1 -45.01 -57.74 -11.35
C MET A 1 -43.65 -58.16 -10.82
N THR A 2 -43.03 -59.18 -11.39
CA THR A 2 -41.69 -59.61 -11.00
C THR A 2 -40.64 -58.72 -11.67
N PRO A 3 -39.66 -58.18 -10.94
CA PRO A 3 -38.63 -57.33 -11.52
C PRO A 3 -37.77 -58.13 -12.51
N ASN A 4 -37.43 -57.53 -13.65
CA ASN A 4 -36.62 -58.15 -14.68
C ASN A 4 -35.18 -58.35 -14.16
N LEU A 5 -34.83 -59.59 -13.87
CA LEU A 5 -33.56 -60.02 -13.26
C LEU A 5 -32.34 -59.67 -14.15
N PHE A 6 -32.54 -59.61 -15.47
CA PHE A 6 -31.52 -59.19 -16.43
C PHE A 6 -31.11 -57.72 -16.26
N LEU A 7 -32.07 -56.84 -15.95
CA LEU A 7 -31.77 -55.44 -15.68
C LEU A 7 -31.02 -55.25 -14.35
N ALA A 8 -31.29 -56.10 -13.37
CA ALA A 8 -30.60 -56.08 -12.09
C ALA A 8 -29.12 -56.46 -12.25
N THR A 9 -28.82 -57.55 -12.95
CA THR A 9 -27.42 -57.97 -13.19
C THR A 9 -26.66 -56.96 -14.05
N GLN A 10 -27.30 -56.38 -15.07
CA GLN A 10 -26.67 -55.34 -15.89
C GLN A 10 -26.28 -54.10 -15.07
N LYS A 11 -27.09 -53.71 -14.08
CA LYS A 11 -26.76 -52.60 -13.18
C LYS A 11 -25.65 -52.96 -12.20
N VAL A 12 -25.58 -54.21 -11.74
CA VAL A 12 -24.54 -54.66 -10.80
C VAL A 12 -23.18 -54.84 -11.48
N PHE A 13 -23.13 -55.24 -12.74
CA PHE A 13 -21.87 -55.47 -13.45
C PHE A 13 -21.45 -54.35 -14.40
N SER A 14 -22.04 -53.17 -14.28
CA SER A 14 -21.62 -51.97 -14.99
C SER A 14 -20.91 -51.00 -14.03
N PRO A 15 -19.66 -51.27 -13.59
CA PRO A 15 -18.95 -50.40 -12.65
C PRO A 15 -18.80 -48.96 -13.19
N HIS A 16 -18.71 -48.79 -14.52
CA HIS A 16 -18.75 -47.48 -15.16
C HIS A 16 -20.05 -46.69 -14.94
N LYS A 17 -21.14 -47.32 -14.51
CA LYS A 17 -22.40 -46.64 -14.12
C LYS A 17 -22.47 -46.36 -12.62
N TRP A 18 -21.72 -47.08 -11.79
CA TRP A 18 -21.63 -46.81 -10.35
C TRP A 18 -20.88 -45.51 -10.06
N PHE A 19 -19.88 -45.20 -10.88
CA PHE A 19 -19.10 -43.95 -10.79
C PHE A 19 -19.52 -42.90 -11.83
N LYS A 20 -20.65 -43.09 -12.52
CA LYS A 20 -21.31 -41.95 -13.17
C LYS A 20 -21.91 -41.12 -12.05
N THR A 21 -21.07 -40.30 -11.42
CA THR A 21 -21.48 -39.14 -10.64
C THR A 21 -22.58 -38.50 -11.45
N SER A 22 -23.83 -38.60 -10.97
CA SER A 22 -24.99 -37.99 -11.60
C SER A 22 -24.54 -36.61 -12.02
N LYS A 23 -24.60 -36.27 -13.31
CA LYS A 23 -24.15 -34.97 -13.85
C LYS A 23 -24.57 -33.93 -12.83
N SER A 24 -23.61 -33.53 -11.99
CA SER A 24 -23.96 -32.81 -10.79
C SER A 24 -24.59 -31.55 -11.32
N GLU A 25 -25.80 -31.29 -10.83
CA GLU A 25 -26.55 -30.07 -11.07
C GLU A 25 -25.56 -28.94 -11.30
N ARG A 26 -25.43 -28.51 -12.56
CA ARG A 26 -24.34 -27.63 -12.99
C ARG A 26 -24.40 -26.46 -12.04
N SER A 27 -23.38 -26.32 -11.21
CA SER A 27 -23.33 -25.35 -10.14
C SER A 27 -23.80 -24.00 -10.69
N VAL A 28 -24.98 -23.59 -10.26
CA VAL A 28 -25.68 -22.43 -10.82
C VAL A 28 -24.77 -21.23 -10.63
N ARG A 29 -24.51 -20.50 -11.71
CA ARG A 29 -23.67 -19.32 -11.66
C ARG A 29 -24.34 -18.32 -10.72
N GLN A 30 -23.60 -17.87 -9.72
CA GLN A 30 -24.12 -16.95 -8.71
C GLN A 30 -23.67 -15.55 -9.07
N THR A 31 -24.64 -14.65 -9.25
CA THR A 31 -24.40 -13.23 -9.50
C THR A 31 -24.63 -12.46 -8.20
N GLU A 32 -23.63 -11.70 -7.78
CA GLU A 32 -23.65 -10.90 -6.56
C GLU A 32 -23.26 -9.46 -6.91
N TYR A 33 -23.95 -8.48 -6.32
CA TYR A 33 -23.57 -7.07 -6.45
C TYR A 33 -22.58 -6.70 -5.35
N TRP A 34 -21.44 -6.12 -5.71
CA TRP A 34 -20.47 -5.61 -4.75
C TRP A 34 -20.35 -4.09 -4.84
N GLU A 35 -20.59 -3.42 -3.73
CA GLU A 35 -20.43 -1.97 -3.58
C GLU A 35 -18.97 -1.61 -3.27
N GLU A 36 -18.36 -2.28 -2.29
CA GLU A 36 -16.98 -2.05 -1.82
C GLU A 36 -15.93 -2.89 -2.58
N GLY A 37 -16.28 -3.38 -3.77
CA GLY A 37 -15.39 -4.14 -4.63
C GLY A 37 -14.22 -3.31 -5.19
N PRO A 38 -13.31 -3.92 -5.98
CA PRO A 38 -12.31 -3.14 -6.72
C PRO A 38 -12.97 -2.11 -7.64
N VAL A 39 -14.12 -2.46 -8.22
CA VAL A 39 -15.00 -1.58 -8.98
C VAL A 39 -16.45 -1.87 -8.57
N PRO A 40 -17.29 -0.88 -8.24
CA PRO A 40 -18.70 -1.13 -7.93
C PRO A 40 -19.44 -1.76 -9.12
N GLY A 41 -20.10 -2.90 -8.92
CA GLY A 41 -20.68 -3.64 -10.04
C GLY A 41 -21.29 -5.00 -9.71
N LEU A 42 -21.72 -5.70 -10.76
CA LEU A 42 -22.19 -7.08 -10.69
C LEU A 42 -21.04 -8.04 -10.97
N TYR A 43 -20.97 -9.06 -10.13
CA TYR A 43 -19.92 -10.05 -10.09
C TYR A 43 -20.51 -11.45 -10.24
N GLU A 44 -19.92 -12.27 -11.10
CA GLU A 44 -20.36 -13.65 -11.34
C GLU A 44 -19.30 -14.63 -10.82
N TYR A 45 -19.71 -15.57 -9.97
CA TYR A 45 -18.86 -16.68 -9.56
C TYR A 45 -19.05 -17.88 -10.49
N ILE A 46 -17.96 -18.29 -11.12
CA ILE A 46 -17.89 -19.49 -11.97
C ILE A 46 -17.08 -20.56 -11.25
N PRO A 47 -17.71 -21.66 -10.82
CA PRO A 47 -17.03 -22.73 -10.10
C PRO A 47 -15.86 -23.32 -10.91
N GLY A 48 -14.71 -23.44 -10.25
CA GLY A 48 -13.45 -23.86 -10.87
C GLY A 48 -12.67 -22.76 -11.61
N ARG A 49 -13.28 -21.60 -11.92
CA ARG A 49 -12.62 -20.48 -12.59
C ARG A 49 -12.42 -19.24 -11.72
N GLY A 50 -13.30 -19.02 -10.74
CA GLY A 50 -13.21 -17.89 -9.81
C GLY A 50 -14.32 -16.85 -10.03
N LYS A 51 -14.08 -15.63 -9.55
CA LYS A 51 -15.01 -14.50 -9.66
C LYS A 51 -14.66 -13.61 -10.85
N TYR A 52 -15.68 -13.09 -11.52
CA TYR A 52 -15.55 -12.20 -12.67
C TYR A 52 -16.43 -10.97 -12.50
N LEU A 53 -15.95 -9.80 -12.94
CA LEU A 53 -16.74 -8.59 -13.08
C LEU A 53 -17.48 -8.68 -14.42
N ILE A 54 -18.80 -8.65 -14.39
CA ILE A 54 -19.65 -8.79 -15.58
C ILE A 54 -20.33 -7.47 -15.99
N ALA A 55 -20.59 -6.58 -15.04
CA ALA A 55 -21.19 -5.29 -15.33
C ALA A 55 -20.73 -4.24 -14.32
N THR A 56 -20.44 -3.04 -14.80
CA THR A 56 -20.12 -1.88 -13.96
C THR A 56 -21.35 -1.01 -13.76
N LEU A 57 -21.42 -0.33 -12.62
CA LEU A 57 -22.47 0.68 -12.40
C LEU A 57 -22.23 1.86 -13.35
N LYS A 58 -23.28 2.28 -14.07
CA LYS A 58 -23.20 3.48 -14.91
C LYS A 58 -23.26 4.70 -13.99
N ASP A 59 -22.22 5.53 -14.01
CA ASP A 59 -22.28 6.83 -13.37
C ASP A 59 -23.24 7.70 -14.18
N ILE A 60 -24.49 7.75 -13.75
CA ILE A 60 -25.45 8.72 -14.28
C ILE A 60 -24.93 10.09 -13.79
N PRO A 61 -24.51 11.00 -14.68
CA PRO A 61 -24.06 12.32 -14.25
C PRO A 61 -25.21 12.97 -13.48
N ALA A 62 -24.93 13.46 -12.28
CA ALA A 62 -25.92 14.00 -11.34
C ALA A 62 -26.81 15.11 -11.93
N ALA A 63 -26.46 15.68 -13.09
CA ALA A 63 -27.27 16.62 -13.86
C ALA A 63 -28.50 16.01 -14.56
N ALA A 64 -28.62 14.68 -14.66
CA ALA A 64 -29.79 14.01 -15.25
C ALA A 64 -30.79 13.50 -14.20
N ILE A 65 -30.51 13.71 -12.92
CA ILE A 65 -31.44 13.47 -11.82
C ILE A 65 -32.11 14.82 -11.48
N GLU A 66 -32.58 15.54 -12.50
CA GLU A 66 -33.62 16.53 -12.27
C GLU A 66 -34.94 15.76 -12.12
N SER A 67 -35.53 15.95 -10.95
CA SER A 67 -36.76 15.36 -10.51
C SER A 67 -37.88 15.62 -11.52
N LYS A 68 -38.40 14.56 -12.14
CA LYS A 68 -39.83 14.50 -12.38
C LYS A 68 -40.49 14.35 -11.02
N ASP A 69 -40.64 15.46 -10.31
CA ASP A 69 -41.51 15.52 -9.14
C ASP A 69 -42.94 15.22 -9.63
N PRO A 70 -43.60 14.16 -9.13
CA PRO A 70 -45.02 14.00 -9.36
C PRO A 70 -45.74 15.05 -8.52
N GLU A 71 -46.07 16.17 -9.15
CA GLU A 71 -46.95 17.19 -8.58
C GLU A 71 -48.34 16.57 -8.36
N GLY A 72 -48.60 16.13 -7.12
CA GLY A 72 -49.95 15.93 -6.58
C GLY A 72 -50.29 14.53 -6.05
N GLY A 73 -50.30 14.38 -4.71
CA GLY A 73 -51.10 13.34 -4.03
C GLY A 73 -50.50 12.77 -2.73
N PRO A 74 -51.20 12.79 -1.59
CA PRO A 74 -50.66 12.35 -0.31
C PRO A 74 -51.01 10.89 -0.01
N VAL A 75 -50.13 9.95 -0.37
CA VAL A 75 -49.93 8.67 0.35
C VAL A 75 -48.52 8.20 0.01
N LEU A 76 -47.60 8.16 0.98
CA LEU A 76 -46.22 7.67 0.80
C LEU A 76 -46.22 6.14 0.64
N PRO A 77 -45.89 5.56 -0.53
CA PRO A 77 -45.51 4.16 -0.62
C PRO A 77 -43.99 4.03 -0.39
N ALA A 78 -43.59 2.92 0.23
CA ALA A 78 -42.21 2.58 0.57
C ALA A 78 -41.23 2.85 -0.58
N ALA A 79 -40.08 3.47 -0.25
CA ALA A 79 -39.00 3.82 -1.15
C ALA A 79 -38.72 2.71 -2.17
N SER A 80 -39.09 2.94 -3.44
CA SER A 80 -38.73 2.04 -4.53
C SER A 80 -37.21 1.97 -4.64
N PRO A 81 -36.61 0.78 -4.82
CA PRO A 81 -35.17 0.65 -4.97
C PRO A 81 -34.74 1.45 -6.20
N GLN A 82 -33.81 2.40 -6.01
CA GLN A 82 -33.22 3.16 -7.10
C GLN A 82 -32.76 2.19 -8.19
N THR A 83 -33.27 2.36 -9.41
CA THR A 83 -32.91 1.55 -10.57
C THR A 83 -31.46 1.85 -10.94
N LYS A 84 -30.51 1.11 -10.35
CA LYS A 84 -29.10 1.14 -10.73
C LYS A 84 -28.99 0.69 -12.18
N GLU A 85 -28.54 1.58 -13.07
CA GLU A 85 -28.28 1.22 -14.46
C GLU A 85 -26.92 0.51 -14.53
N TYR A 86 -26.90 -0.71 -15.08
CA TYR A 86 -25.68 -1.51 -15.21
C TYR A 86 -25.23 -1.55 -16.67
N VAL A 87 -23.94 -1.26 -16.91
CA VAL A 87 -23.31 -1.44 -18.22
C VAL A 87 -22.66 -2.81 -18.26
N GLN A 88 -23.21 -3.72 -19.07
CA GLN A 88 -22.60 -5.04 -19.26
C GLN A 88 -21.27 -4.90 -19.99
N LEU A 89 -20.25 -5.61 -19.48
CA LEU A 89 -18.95 -5.68 -20.11
C LEU A 89 -18.96 -6.72 -21.22
N GLU A 90 -18.38 -6.40 -22.37
CA GLU A 90 -18.22 -7.36 -23.48
C GLU A 90 -17.37 -8.57 -23.06
N ASN A 91 -16.34 -8.32 -22.26
CA ASN A 91 -15.42 -9.34 -21.76
C ASN A 91 -15.42 -9.34 -20.22
N PRO A 92 -15.92 -10.41 -19.57
CA PRO A 92 -15.86 -10.54 -18.12
C PRO A 92 -14.42 -10.48 -17.61
N ILE A 93 -14.14 -9.62 -16.62
CA ILE A 93 -12.79 -9.41 -16.11
C ILE A 93 -12.58 -10.26 -14.86
N PRO A 94 -11.59 -11.17 -14.83
CA PRO A 94 -11.34 -11.99 -13.65
C PRO A 94 -10.86 -11.14 -12.47
N ILE A 95 -11.24 -11.55 -11.27
CA ILE A 95 -10.81 -10.89 -10.02
C ILE A 95 -9.94 -11.86 -9.24
N ILE A 96 -8.82 -11.33 -8.76
CA ILE A 96 -7.81 -12.05 -8.02
C ILE A 96 -7.75 -11.48 -6.62
N TYR A 97 -7.83 -12.34 -5.61
CA TYR A 97 -7.56 -11.96 -4.24
C TYR A 97 -6.04 -11.88 -4.02
N SER A 98 -5.53 -10.69 -3.75
CA SER A 98 -4.13 -10.51 -3.39
C SER A 98 -3.91 -10.94 -1.95
N ARG A 99 -3.08 -11.97 -1.73
CA ARG A 99 -2.68 -12.41 -0.39
C ARG A 99 -1.77 -11.39 0.32
N ALA A 100 -1.04 -10.57 -0.43
CA ALA A 100 -0.12 -9.57 0.12
C ALA A 100 -0.87 -8.40 0.78
N VAL A 101 -1.90 -7.87 0.10
CA VAL A 101 -2.70 -6.70 0.56
C VAL A 101 -4.03 -7.13 1.18
N LYS A 102 -4.39 -8.42 1.11
CA LYS A 102 -5.68 -8.97 1.60
C LYS A 102 -6.90 -8.27 0.98
N ARG A 103 -6.79 -7.93 -0.31
CA ARG A 103 -7.81 -7.20 -1.08
C ARG A 103 -8.02 -7.84 -2.45
N TRP A 104 -9.24 -7.73 -2.96
CA TRP A 104 -9.60 -8.14 -4.31
C TRP A 104 -9.18 -7.09 -5.35
N PHE A 105 -8.58 -7.55 -6.43
CA PHE A 105 -8.15 -6.73 -7.56
C PHE A 105 -8.66 -7.32 -8.87
N LEU A 106 -8.90 -6.46 -9.85
CA LEU A 106 -9.07 -6.92 -11.23
C LEU A 106 -7.75 -7.48 -11.75
N ASP A 107 -7.79 -8.56 -12.53
CA ASP A 107 -6.60 -9.18 -13.13
C ASP A 107 -5.64 -8.20 -13.84
N PRO A 108 -6.10 -7.25 -14.69
CA PRO A 108 -5.20 -6.28 -15.30
C PRO A 108 -4.49 -5.40 -14.26
N ASP A 109 -5.20 -4.91 -13.23
CA ASP A 109 -4.61 -4.09 -12.18
C ASP A 109 -3.64 -4.93 -11.29
N TYR A 110 -4.02 -6.17 -10.99
CA TYR A 110 -3.17 -7.11 -10.25
C TYR A 110 -1.84 -7.37 -10.98
N LYS A 111 -1.87 -7.55 -12.30
CA LYS A 111 -0.67 -7.72 -13.14
C LYS A 111 0.19 -6.46 -13.18
N LEU A 112 -0.41 -5.27 -13.30
CA LEU A 112 0.32 -4.00 -13.28
C LEU A 112 1.02 -3.73 -11.95
N ARG A 113 0.44 -4.24 -10.84
CA ARG A 113 1.02 -4.12 -9.50
C ARG A 113 2.12 -5.14 -9.22
N LYS A 114 2.23 -6.21 -10.00
CA LYS A 114 3.26 -7.23 -9.84
C LYS A 114 4.49 -6.85 -10.66
N LYS A 115 5.66 -6.81 -10.03
CA LYS A 115 6.94 -6.53 -10.71
C LYS A 115 8.04 -7.40 -10.16
N SER A 116 8.85 -8.00 -11.02
CA SER A 116 10.08 -8.69 -10.62
C SER A 116 11.25 -7.71 -10.57
N GLY A 117 12.19 -7.94 -9.66
CA GLY A 117 13.38 -7.12 -9.52
C GLY A 117 14.54 -7.89 -8.90
N SER A 118 15.77 -7.46 -9.20
CA SER A 118 16.96 -8.05 -8.57
C SER A 118 17.35 -7.29 -7.30
N ILE A 119 17.56 -8.03 -6.21
CA ILE A 119 18.08 -7.51 -4.94
C ILE A 119 19.34 -8.26 -4.54
N LYS A 120 20.13 -7.68 -3.63
CA LYS A 120 21.27 -8.36 -3.02
C LYS A 120 20.79 -9.02 -1.73
N ASN A 121 20.94 -10.33 -1.64
CA ASN A 121 20.72 -11.07 -0.39
C ASN A 121 21.80 -10.69 0.65
N GLU A 122 21.64 -11.11 1.90
CA GLU A 122 22.60 -10.91 2.99
C GLU A 122 24.01 -11.42 2.66
N ARG A 123 24.11 -12.42 1.78
CA ARG A 123 25.37 -12.97 1.25
C ARG A 123 26.00 -12.15 0.11
N GLY A 124 25.38 -11.04 -0.28
CA GLY A 124 25.79 -10.21 -1.41
C GLY A 124 25.43 -10.76 -2.80
N LYS A 125 24.83 -11.95 -2.89
CA LYS A 125 24.39 -12.54 -4.17
C LYS A 125 23.17 -11.80 -4.71
N ARG A 126 23.16 -11.52 -6.02
CA ARG A 126 21.99 -10.96 -6.71
C ARG A 126 20.95 -12.05 -6.96
N VAL A 127 19.72 -11.74 -6.59
CA VAL A 127 18.59 -12.66 -6.63
C VAL A 127 17.39 -11.94 -7.20
N GLU A 128 16.67 -12.60 -8.09
CA GLU A 128 15.40 -12.10 -8.62
C GLU A 128 14.27 -12.46 -7.65
N VAL A 129 13.54 -11.44 -7.19
CA VAL A 129 12.41 -11.62 -6.29
C VAL A 129 11.20 -10.88 -6.84
N GLY A 130 10.00 -11.29 -6.42
CA GLY A 130 8.76 -10.65 -6.82
C GLY A 130 8.29 -9.60 -5.82
N PHE A 131 7.96 -8.42 -6.34
CA PHE A 131 7.38 -7.31 -5.60
C PHE A 131 5.92 -7.09 -5.98
N PHE A 132 5.13 -6.63 -5.01
CA PHE A 132 3.76 -6.17 -5.20
C PHE A 132 3.62 -4.71 -4.79
N ARG A 133 2.96 -3.91 -5.64
CA ARG A 133 2.71 -2.50 -5.38
C ARG A 133 1.53 -2.32 -4.43
N THR A 134 1.81 -1.63 -3.33
CA THR A 134 0.85 -1.27 -2.31
C THR A 134 0.65 0.24 -2.34
N ASP A 135 -0.59 0.69 -2.46
CA ASP A 135 -0.93 2.12 -2.51
C ASP A 135 -1.55 2.60 -1.17
N ASP A 136 -1.31 1.85 -0.10
CA ASP A 136 -1.94 2.10 1.20
C ASP A 136 -1.42 3.40 1.83
N HIS A 137 -2.36 4.23 2.29
CA HIS A 137 -2.14 5.43 3.11
C HIS A 137 -1.01 6.33 2.60
N GLY A 138 -1.20 6.98 1.45
CA GLY A 138 -0.45 8.20 1.12
C GLY A 138 0.61 8.06 0.03
N GLY A 139 0.95 6.87 -0.46
CA GLY A 139 1.80 6.77 -1.65
C GLY A 139 2.19 5.37 -2.07
N ILE A 140 3.05 5.31 -3.10
CA ILE A 140 3.39 4.08 -3.81
C ILE A 140 4.57 3.41 -3.11
N ALA A 141 4.29 2.31 -2.41
CA ALA A 141 5.31 1.44 -1.83
C ALA A 141 5.30 0.06 -2.52
N TRP A 142 6.44 -0.61 -2.51
CA TRP A 142 6.58 -1.98 -3.00
C TRP A 142 6.85 -2.91 -1.82
N VAL A 143 6.25 -4.10 -1.83
CA VAL A 143 6.51 -5.15 -0.84
C VAL A 143 7.04 -6.39 -1.51
N GLN A 144 8.09 -6.99 -0.97
CA GLN A 144 8.58 -8.28 -1.44
C GLN A 144 7.66 -9.38 -0.92
N CYS A 145 6.95 -10.07 -1.81
CA CYS A 145 6.02 -11.12 -1.41
C CYS A 145 6.22 -12.44 -2.16
N TRP A 146 7.20 -12.52 -3.06
CA TRP A 146 7.65 -13.76 -3.68
C TRP A 146 9.16 -13.91 -3.54
N ASP A 147 9.61 -15.13 -3.25
CA ASP A 147 11.03 -15.51 -3.25
C ASP A 147 11.57 -15.77 -4.68
N GLU A 148 12.80 -16.29 -4.75
CA GLU A 148 13.49 -16.64 -6.02
C GLU A 148 12.78 -17.78 -6.77
N GLU A 149 12.02 -18.60 -6.06
CA GLU A 149 11.31 -19.76 -6.60
C GLU A 149 9.87 -19.39 -7.01
N GLY A 150 9.43 -18.18 -6.69
CA GLY A 150 8.06 -17.71 -6.91
C GLY A 150 7.08 -18.17 -5.84
N THR A 151 7.56 -18.75 -4.73
CA THR A 151 6.75 -19.09 -3.57
C THR A 151 6.33 -17.82 -2.83
N PHE A 152 5.07 -17.78 -2.43
CA PHE A 152 4.53 -16.64 -1.70
C PHE A 152 5.03 -16.63 -0.25
N ILE A 153 5.67 -15.53 0.16
CA ILE A 153 6.13 -15.31 1.52
C ILE A 153 5.00 -14.60 2.30
N PRO A 154 4.48 -15.15 3.41
CA PRO A 154 3.52 -14.44 4.26
C PRO A 154 4.22 -13.32 5.06
N GLY A 155 3.55 -12.16 5.19
CA GLY A 155 4.09 -10.99 5.90
C GLY A 155 4.23 -11.14 7.42
N PRO A 156 4.85 -10.17 8.12
CA PRO A 156 4.95 -8.74 7.76
C PRO A 156 5.97 -8.43 6.66
N TYR A 157 5.65 -7.47 5.79
CA TYR A 157 6.50 -7.09 4.68
C TYR A 157 7.32 -5.85 4.96
N GLN A 158 8.60 -5.87 4.57
CA GLN A 158 9.41 -4.66 4.50
C GLN A 158 8.99 -3.82 3.29
N LYS A 159 8.98 -2.50 3.46
CA LYS A 159 8.64 -1.55 2.39
C LYS A 159 9.88 -1.23 1.55
N TRP A 160 9.69 -1.23 0.24
CA TRP A 160 10.69 -0.95 -0.78
C TRP A 160 10.23 0.21 -1.65
N CYS A 161 11.19 0.97 -2.17
CA CYS A 161 10.98 1.96 -3.21
C CYS A 161 11.91 1.66 -4.40
N ILE A 162 11.51 2.13 -5.57
CA ILE A 162 12.37 2.07 -6.76
C ILE A 162 13.22 3.34 -6.75
N ASP A 163 14.52 3.17 -6.71
CA ASP A 163 15.45 4.27 -6.73
C ASP A 163 15.39 5.02 -8.08
N VAL A 164 15.35 6.35 -8.04
CA VAL A 164 15.11 7.16 -9.26
C VAL A 164 16.30 7.07 -10.21
N GLU A 165 17.51 7.05 -9.66
CA GLU A 165 18.77 7.02 -10.41
C GLU A 165 19.08 5.60 -10.91
N THR A 166 19.15 4.63 -10.02
CA THR A 166 19.58 3.26 -10.39
C THR A 166 18.46 2.40 -10.97
N LYS A 167 17.19 2.80 -10.83
CA LYS A 167 15.99 1.99 -11.12
C LYS A 167 15.96 0.64 -10.40
N GLN A 168 16.80 0.46 -9.38
CA GLN A 168 16.84 -0.75 -8.57
C GLN A 168 15.91 -0.62 -7.37
N PHE A 169 15.46 -1.77 -6.86
CA PHE A 169 14.71 -1.81 -5.62
C PHE A 169 15.67 -1.56 -4.45
N ARG A 170 15.33 -0.59 -3.60
CA ARG A 170 16.02 -0.33 -2.34
C ARG A 170 15.00 -0.26 -1.20
N HIS A 171 15.44 -0.54 0.02
CA HIS A 171 14.59 -0.33 1.19
C HIS A 171 14.15 1.13 1.26
N MET A 172 12.88 1.31 1.61
CA MET A 172 12.29 2.63 1.77
C MET A 172 12.93 3.32 2.98
N ARG A 173 13.53 4.49 2.77
CA ARG A 173 14.08 5.32 3.85
C ARG A 173 12.97 6.15 4.48
N LYS A 174 13.18 6.63 5.71
CA LYS A 174 12.21 7.51 6.40
C LYS A 174 11.76 8.69 5.54
N ARG A 175 12.67 9.29 4.77
CA ARG A 175 12.38 10.43 3.88
C ARG A 175 11.56 10.09 2.62
N ASP A 176 11.52 8.81 2.23
CA ASP A 176 10.75 8.36 1.08
C ASP A 176 9.30 8.04 1.45
N ASP A 177 8.99 7.90 2.74
CA ASP A 177 7.63 7.61 3.18
C ASP A 177 6.75 8.86 2.95
N PRO A 178 5.67 8.77 2.15
CA PRO A 178 4.80 9.91 1.88
C PRO A 178 4.13 10.47 3.15
N ASN A 179 3.95 9.65 4.19
CA ASN A 179 3.40 10.11 5.47
C ASN A 179 4.47 10.73 6.38
N TYR A 180 5.74 10.73 5.96
CA TYR A 180 6.81 11.31 6.76
C TYR A 180 6.73 12.83 6.75
N ILE A 181 6.08 13.36 7.78
CA ILE A 181 6.15 14.77 8.10
C ILE A 181 7.53 15.04 8.67
N ARG A 182 8.37 15.75 7.91
CA ARG A 182 9.67 16.23 8.38
C ARG A 182 9.42 17.12 9.60
N SER A 183 9.66 16.61 10.80
CA SER A 183 9.54 17.39 12.03
C SER A 183 10.39 18.65 11.88
N ARG A 184 9.78 19.82 12.11
CA ARG A 184 10.31 21.16 11.85
C ARG A 184 11.82 21.27 12.12
N ASN A 185 12.53 21.89 11.18
CA ASN A 185 13.97 22.21 11.10
C ASN A 185 14.58 22.98 12.30
N ASN A 186 13.96 23.00 13.47
CA ASN A 186 14.46 23.75 14.63
C ASN A 186 15.42 22.96 15.54
N SER A 187 15.79 21.74 15.16
CA SER A 187 16.94 21.06 15.76
C SER A 187 18.08 21.16 14.75
N PRO A 188 19.12 21.97 14.99
CA PRO A 188 20.29 21.98 14.12
C PRO A 188 20.82 20.55 14.05
N ASP A 189 20.95 20.02 12.84
CA ASP A 189 21.55 18.73 12.49
C ASP A 189 23.00 18.69 13.02
N ARG A 190 23.17 18.45 14.32
CA ARG A 190 24.40 17.94 14.90
C ARG A 190 24.37 16.44 14.71
N ASP A 191 24.99 16.00 13.62
CA ASP A 191 25.94 14.88 13.57
C ASP A 191 25.92 14.26 12.17
N ALA A 192 26.97 14.58 11.39
CA ALA A 192 27.25 13.98 10.09
C ALA A 192 27.53 12.45 10.19
N ASP A 193 27.64 11.91 11.40
CA ASP A 193 27.88 10.50 11.69
C ASP A 193 26.59 9.68 11.90
N SER A 194 25.40 10.25 11.66
CA SER A 194 24.12 9.52 11.71
C SER A 194 23.88 8.70 10.42
N HIS A 195 24.79 7.76 10.13
CA HIS A 195 24.58 6.71 9.12
C HIS A 195 23.49 5.69 9.51
N SER A 196 22.84 5.87 10.66
CA SER A 196 21.67 5.12 11.15
C SER A 196 20.35 5.77 10.75
N GLN A 197 20.20 6.18 9.48
CA GLN A 197 18.89 6.50 8.90
C GLN A 197 18.13 5.19 8.67
N ASP A 198 17.68 4.59 9.78
CA ASP A 198 17.10 3.24 9.84
C ASP A 198 16.09 3.02 8.72
N SER A 199 16.33 1.97 7.93
CA SER A 199 15.31 1.35 7.09
C SER A 199 14.05 1.17 7.94
N MET A 200 12.91 1.67 7.47
CA MET A 200 11.62 1.39 8.11
C MET A 200 11.23 -0.05 7.77
N SER A 201 11.91 -1.02 8.39
CA SER A 201 11.32 -2.34 8.57
C SER A 201 10.23 -2.18 9.62
N THR A 202 8.99 -2.46 9.25
CA THR A 202 7.89 -2.61 10.22
C THR A 202 8.01 -3.92 11.01
N GLU A 203 9.15 -4.59 10.93
CA GLU A 203 9.46 -5.77 11.73
C GLU A 203 9.72 -5.34 13.17
N ILE A 204 8.87 -5.86 14.05
CA ILE A 204 9.23 -6.23 15.41
C ILE A 204 10.65 -6.77 15.33
N ARG A 205 11.62 -6.05 15.92
CA ARG A 205 12.97 -6.56 16.12
C ARG A 205 12.81 -7.95 16.71
N SER A 206 13.02 -9.00 15.90
CA SER A 206 13.18 -10.35 16.39
C SER A 206 14.34 -10.26 17.36
N SER A 207 13.97 -10.28 18.63
CA SER A 207 14.83 -10.15 19.79
C SER A 207 16.10 -10.95 19.55
N ARG A 208 17.22 -10.23 19.49
CA ARG A 208 18.54 -10.79 19.72
C ARG A 208 18.42 -11.69 20.97
N PRO A 209 18.77 -12.98 20.90
CA PRO A 209 18.69 -13.87 22.06
C PRO A 209 19.66 -13.31 23.12
N GLY A 210 19.13 -12.60 24.13
CA GLY A 210 19.91 -11.98 25.20
C GLY A 210 19.63 -10.52 25.53
N SER A 211 18.71 -9.81 24.84
CA SER A 211 18.36 -8.44 25.24
C SER A 211 17.13 -8.40 26.16
N THR A 212 17.37 -8.21 27.47
CA THR A 212 16.35 -8.13 28.53
C THR A 212 15.66 -6.77 28.66
N ARG A 213 15.82 -5.86 27.68
CA ARG A 213 15.54 -4.43 27.92
C ARG A 213 14.22 -3.88 27.38
N ASN A 214 13.20 -4.69 27.05
CA ASN A 214 11.86 -4.15 26.77
C ASN A 214 10.77 -5.21 27.02
N GLY A 215 10.27 -5.27 28.25
CA GLY A 215 8.98 -5.89 28.57
C GLY A 215 7.92 -4.81 28.81
N PRO A 216 6.66 -5.05 28.45
CA PRO A 216 5.56 -4.15 28.82
C PRO A 216 5.43 -4.11 30.35
N SER A 217 5.30 -2.91 30.90
CA SER A 217 5.15 -2.66 32.34
C SER A 217 3.88 -3.34 32.88
N LEU A 218 4.04 -4.55 33.39
CA LEU A 218 3.04 -5.21 34.23
C LEU A 218 3.03 -4.51 35.61
N PRO A 219 1.84 -4.19 36.18
CA PRO A 219 1.74 -3.69 37.54
C PRO A 219 2.11 -4.82 38.53
N SER A 220 3.27 -4.70 39.16
CA SER A 220 3.73 -5.63 40.18
C SER A 220 3.01 -5.37 41.51
N THR A 221 1.87 -6.03 41.71
CA THR A 221 1.37 -6.32 43.06
C THR A 221 2.07 -7.57 43.59
N ARG A 222 3.17 -7.37 44.33
CA ARG A 222 3.65 -8.37 45.29
C ARG A 222 3.65 -7.75 46.68
N ALA A 223 2.76 -8.28 47.51
CA ALA A 223 2.76 -8.10 48.94
C ALA A 223 3.95 -8.86 49.54
N ASN A 224 4.87 -8.14 50.18
CA ASN A 224 5.87 -8.74 51.05
C ASN A 224 5.40 -8.57 52.50
N SER A 225 4.99 -9.67 53.12
CA SER A 225 4.83 -9.78 54.56
C SER A 225 6.15 -10.29 55.17
N ILE A 226 6.91 -9.42 55.83
CA ILE A 226 7.86 -9.85 56.87
C ILE A 226 7.69 -8.91 58.06
N ARG A 227 7.45 -9.54 59.22
CA ARG A 227 7.08 -8.97 60.51
C ARG A 227 8.34 -8.86 61.38
N HIS A 228 8.50 -7.71 62.05
CA HIS A 228 9.23 -7.45 63.31
C HIS A 228 10.77 -7.67 63.34
N MET A 229 11.62 -6.89 64.00
CA MET A 229 11.57 -5.73 64.93
C MET A 229 13.03 -5.14 65.03
N PRO A 230 13.28 -4.05 65.79
CA PRO A 230 14.31 -3.03 65.48
C PRO A 230 15.52 -3.02 66.41
N SER A 231 16.57 -2.30 66.01
CA SER A 231 17.45 -1.57 66.95
C SER A 231 18.37 -0.58 66.23
N TYR A 232 18.23 0.70 66.62
CA TYR A 232 19.26 1.73 66.80
C TYR A 232 20.52 1.75 65.92
N SER A 233 20.75 2.86 65.20
CA SER A 233 21.80 3.85 65.55
C SER A 233 22.11 4.84 64.40
N THR A 234 22.10 6.13 64.77
CA THR A 234 23.09 7.18 64.41
C THR A 234 23.22 7.68 62.96
N SER A 235 22.71 8.90 62.78
CA SER A 235 23.36 10.10 62.20
C SER A 235 24.23 9.98 60.93
N ARG A 236 23.80 10.71 59.88
CA ARG A 236 24.56 11.84 59.29
C ARG A 236 23.72 12.66 58.29
N PRO A 237 23.94 13.99 58.18
CA PRO A 237 23.11 14.92 57.41
C PRO A 237 23.77 15.36 56.07
N ASN A 238 23.07 16.28 55.38
CA ASN A 238 23.46 17.10 54.22
C ASN A 238 23.45 16.48 52.81
N SER A 239 22.59 17.02 51.95
CA SER A 239 22.95 17.89 50.82
C SER A 239 21.77 17.96 49.84
N GLN A 240 21.09 19.10 49.80
CA GLN A 240 21.21 20.14 48.77
C GLN A 240 20.29 19.93 47.55
N ARG A 241 19.29 20.82 47.50
CA ARG A 241 18.53 21.25 46.34
C ARG A 241 19.45 21.96 45.35
N PRO A 242 19.25 21.79 44.03
CA PRO A 242 19.37 22.91 43.10
C PRO A 242 18.08 23.04 42.28
N SER A 243 17.32 24.11 42.52
CA SER A 243 17.29 25.33 41.70
C SER A 243 16.65 25.11 40.33
N ARG A 244 15.36 25.46 40.26
CA ARG A 244 14.63 25.76 39.03
C ARG A 244 15.40 26.85 38.28
N GLN A 245 15.97 26.52 37.13
CA GLN A 245 16.52 27.54 36.23
C GLN A 245 15.37 28.30 35.57
N ASN A 246 15.38 29.61 35.80
CA ASN A 246 14.55 30.61 35.16
C ASN A 246 14.78 30.60 33.64
N SER A 247 13.69 30.54 32.89
CA SER A 247 13.68 30.78 31.45
C SER A 247 14.07 32.24 31.16
N PRO A 248 14.93 32.53 30.16
CA PRO A 248 15.18 33.89 29.73
C PRO A 248 13.92 34.44 29.03
N LYS A 249 13.41 35.56 29.55
CA LYS A 249 12.35 36.36 28.95
C LYS A 249 12.77 36.78 27.53
N ARG A 250 12.06 36.28 26.52
CA ARG A 250 12.14 36.77 25.14
C ARG A 250 11.39 38.10 25.04
N ASN A 251 12.09 39.20 25.26
CA ASN A 251 11.66 40.51 24.77
C ASN A 251 12.36 40.71 23.42
N ASN A 252 11.57 40.69 22.34
CA ASN A 252 11.82 41.36 21.06
C ASN A 252 10.63 41.02 20.14
N SER A 253 9.45 41.53 20.51
CA SER A 253 8.31 41.58 19.60
C SER A 253 8.63 42.64 18.54
N ILE A 254 9.02 42.19 17.36
CA ILE A 254 9.00 43.03 16.16
C ILE A 254 7.54 43.51 15.99
N PRO A 255 7.26 44.81 15.86
CA PRO A 255 5.91 45.33 15.70
C PRO A 255 5.21 44.60 14.54
N LEU A 256 3.98 44.10 14.76
CA LEU A 256 3.23 43.29 13.79
C LEU A 256 3.09 43.95 12.40
N GLU A 257 3.14 45.28 12.35
CA GLU A 257 3.15 46.09 11.13
C GLU A 257 4.42 45.87 10.28
N GLU A 258 5.60 45.82 10.91
CA GLU A 258 6.89 45.68 10.23
C GLU A 258 7.07 44.25 9.69
N ALA A 259 6.60 43.24 10.44
CA ALA A 259 6.56 41.86 9.99
C ALA A 259 5.61 41.65 8.79
N LYS A 260 4.50 42.40 8.72
CA LYS A 260 3.56 42.33 7.60
C LYS A 260 4.13 43.02 6.35
N ALA A 261 4.89 44.10 6.53
CA ALA A 261 5.59 44.77 5.44
C ALA A 261 6.72 43.92 4.87
N SER A 262 7.50 43.23 5.71
CA SER A 262 8.57 42.34 5.26
C SER A 262 8.05 41.13 4.47
N LEU A 263 6.94 40.53 4.91
CA LEU A 263 6.31 39.40 4.24
C LEU A 263 5.78 39.79 2.84
N ARG A 264 5.22 40.99 2.70
CA ARG A 264 4.80 41.53 1.39
C ARG A 264 5.96 41.81 0.45
N ARG A 265 7.12 42.24 0.95
CA ARG A 265 8.34 42.41 0.12
C ARG A 265 8.85 41.08 -0.39
N MET A 266 8.94 40.10 0.51
CA MET A 266 9.42 38.76 0.16
C MET A 266 8.53 38.07 -0.88
N ALA A 267 7.20 38.25 -0.78
CA ALA A 267 6.26 37.74 -1.79
C ALA A 267 6.48 38.38 -3.17
N ARG A 268 6.70 39.70 -3.22
CA ARG A 268 6.94 40.43 -4.48
C ARG A 268 8.26 40.02 -5.14
N GLU A 269 9.32 39.86 -4.36
CA GLU A 269 10.62 39.37 -4.88
C GLU A 269 10.50 37.96 -5.46
N HIS A 270 9.67 37.10 -4.86
CA HIS A 270 9.47 35.73 -5.35
C HIS A 270 8.68 35.70 -6.67
N GLU A 271 7.68 36.56 -6.82
CA GLU A 271 6.94 36.72 -8.08
C GLU A 271 7.84 37.28 -9.19
N GLU A 272 8.66 38.28 -8.87
CA GLU A 272 9.59 38.88 -9.84
C GLU A 272 10.68 37.91 -10.29
N ALA A 273 11.21 37.09 -9.37
CA ALA A 273 12.18 36.04 -9.70
C ALA A 273 11.59 34.97 -10.63
N VAL A 274 10.32 34.58 -10.41
CA VAL A 274 9.62 33.63 -11.27
C VAL A 274 9.33 34.24 -12.65
N ALA A 275 8.92 35.51 -12.70
CA ALA A 275 8.70 36.22 -13.96
C ALA A 275 10.01 36.38 -14.77
N ALA A 276 11.12 36.70 -14.11
CA ALA A 276 12.45 36.80 -14.74
C ALA A 276 12.92 35.44 -15.29
N ALA A 277 12.72 34.36 -14.54
CA ALA A 277 13.03 33.01 -15.00
C ALA A 277 12.18 32.59 -16.21
N ALA A 278 10.89 32.93 -16.22
CA ALA A 278 10.01 32.68 -17.36
C ALA A 278 10.41 33.47 -18.61
N ALA A 279 10.83 34.74 -18.45
CA ALA A 279 11.33 35.55 -19.56
C ALA A 279 12.65 35.03 -20.15
N ALA A 280 13.53 34.45 -19.31
CA ALA A 280 14.79 33.86 -19.76
C ALA A 280 14.59 32.53 -20.54
N GLY A 281 13.49 31.80 -20.28
CA GLY A 281 13.21 30.50 -20.89
C GLY A 281 12.77 30.50 -22.36
N ILE A 282 12.51 31.67 -22.97
CA ILE A 282 11.94 31.76 -24.33
C ILE A 282 13.03 31.77 -25.43
N ARG A 283 14.33 31.88 -25.09
CA ARG A 283 15.40 32.09 -26.09
C ARG A 283 16.19 30.85 -26.56
N THR A 284 15.88 29.64 -26.10
CA THR A 284 16.58 28.43 -26.57
C THR A 284 15.63 27.40 -27.16
N ASN A 285 15.05 27.73 -28.31
CA ASN A 285 14.40 26.74 -29.17
C ASN A 285 14.88 26.90 -30.62
N SER A 286 16.19 26.74 -30.83
CA SER A 286 16.77 26.53 -32.14
C SER A 286 16.83 25.03 -32.44
N LYS A 287 15.84 24.63 -33.23
CA LYS A 287 15.82 23.50 -34.17
C LYS A 287 17.18 23.19 -34.81
N ASP A 288 17.30 21.92 -35.21
CA ASP A 288 18.23 21.35 -36.20
C ASP A 288 19.70 21.16 -35.81
N ARG A 289 20.02 19.91 -35.41
CA ARG A 289 21.12 19.12 -36.02
C ARG A 289 21.04 17.65 -35.59
N VAL A 290 20.34 16.83 -36.36
CA VAL A 290 20.45 15.36 -36.28
C VAL A 290 21.49 14.93 -37.32
N GLU A 291 22.73 14.69 -36.89
CA GLU A 291 23.71 13.99 -37.73
C GLU A 291 23.48 12.47 -37.63
N ARG A 292 23.00 11.93 -38.74
CA ARG A 292 22.81 10.51 -39.00
C ARG A 292 24.17 9.88 -39.30
N ILE A 293 24.83 9.33 -38.28
CA ILE A 293 26.07 8.56 -38.46
C ILE A 293 25.68 7.12 -38.83
N GLU A 294 25.74 6.80 -40.13
CA GLU A 294 25.70 5.44 -40.64
C GLU A 294 27.03 4.73 -40.31
N ARG A 295 27.00 3.79 -39.35
CA ARG A 295 28.09 2.82 -39.16
C ARG A 295 27.76 1.54 -39.91
N GLY A 296 28.25 1.47 -41.15
CA GLY A 296 28.40 0.22 -41.89
C GLY A 296 29.34 -0.73 -41.13
N ARG A 297 28.95 -1.99 -41.03
CA ARG A 297 29.79 -3.08 -40.54
C ARG A 297 29.89 -4.12 -41.65
N PRO A 298 31.04 -4.25 -42.35
CA PRO A 298 31.25 -5.31 -43.32
C PRO A 298 31.52 -6.63 -42.59
N THR A 299 30.76 -7.66 -42.94
CA THR A 299 31.02 -9.05 -42.56
C THR A 299 32.21 -9.56 -43.37
N ALA A 300 33.36 -9.76 -42.72
CA ALA A 300 34.45 -10.55 -43.27
C ALA A 300 34.21 -12.04 -42.93
N ARG A 301 33.97 -12.86 -43.96
CA ARG A 301 34.12 -14.32 -43.93
C ARG A 301 35.56 -14.65 -44.30
N VAL A 302 36.32 -15.32 -43.45
CA VAL A 302 37.54 -16.06 -43.83
C VAL A 302 37.67 -17.30 -42.94
N GLY A 303 37.77 -18.48 -43.59
CA GLY A 303 38.44 -19.73 -43.20
C GLY A 303 37.93 -20.46 -41.94
N SER A 304 37.90 -21.78 -41.85
CA SER A 304 38.48 -22.86 -42.67
C SER A 304 37.69 -24.15 -42.43
#